data_AF-A0A2E7TGV2-F1
#
_entry.id   AF-A0A2E7TGV2-F1
#
_cell.length_a   1.000
_cell.length_b   1.000
_cell.length_c   1.000
_cell.angle_alpha   90.00
_cell.angle_beta   90.00
_cell.angle_gamma   90.00
#
_symmetry.space_group_name_H-M   'P 1'
#
loop_
_entity.id
_entity.type
_entity.pdbx_description
1 polymer ?
#
loop_
_entity_poly.entity_id
_entity_poly.type
_entity_poly.pdbx_seq_one_letter_code
_entity_poly.pdbx_strand_id
1 'polypeptide(L)'
;MKKSLRKKSRALVGSNFQKKIIRALLFLGLTALLITFFFGDHGLYHLYTLRAERKKIQKEINFLRNQRTILEDEKVRLKTDYKYIEEMAREKYRMAKKGEKVFKVIEKEEN
;
A
#
# COMPACT_ATOMS: atom_id res chain seq x y z
N MET A 1 -47.46 -76.50 -11.83
CA MET A 1 -47.86 -75.28 -12.59
C MET A 1 -47.86 -74.08 -11.64
N LYS A 2 -47.42 -72.92 -12.13
CA LYS A 2 -47.41 -71.57 -11.50
C LYS A 2 -46.35 -71.27 -10.42
N LYS A 3 -45.34 -70.55 -10.92
CA LYS A 3 -44.40 -69.66 -10.23
C LYS A 3 -45.16 -68.51 -9.55
N SER A 4 -44.70 -68.05 -8.40
CA SER A 4 -44.66 -66.61 -8.13
C SER A 4 -43.39 -66.27 -7.34
N LEU A 5 -42.68 -65.28 -7.88
CA LEU A 5 -41.30 -64.97 -7.58
C LEU A 5 -41.22 -64.08 -6.35
N ARG A 6 -40.41 -64.53 -5.39
CA ARG A 6 -39.95 -63.77 -4.23
C ARG A 6 -39.14 -62.55 -4.72
N LYS A 7 -39.75 -61.36 -4.77
CA LYS A 7 -39.07 -60.11 -5.12
C LYS A 7 -38.22 -59.65 -3.92
N LYS A 8 -37.01 -60.20 -3.83
CA LYS A 8 -35.99 -59.84 -2.83
C LYS A 8 -35.44 -58.45 -3.16
N SER A 9 -35.45 -57.59 -2.13
CA SER A 9 -34.82 -56.29 -1.99
C SER A 9 -33.59 -56.03 -2.89
N ARG A 10 -33.74 -55.11 -3.84
CA ARG A 10 -32.65 -54.34 -4.48
C ARG A 10 -32.82 -52.89 -4.00
N ALA A 11 -31.87 -52.13 -3.49
CA ALA A 11 -30.47 -52.38 -3.21
C ALA A 11 -30.04 -51.28 -2.22
N LEU A 12 -29.55 -51.66 -1.04
CA LEU A 12 -28.90 -50.78 -0.06
C LEU A 12 -27.45 -50.41 -0.50
N VAL A 13 -27.21 -50.33 -1.81
CA VAL A 13 -25.87 -50.18 -2.41
C VAL A 13 -25.62 -48.72 -2.86
N GLY A 14 -26.67 -47.92 -3.05
CA GLY A 14 -26.55 -46.53 -3.50
C GLY A 14 -26.19 -45.52 -2.41
N SER A 15 -26.42 -45.83 -1.13
CA SER A 15 -26.38 -44.81 -0.07
C SER A 15 -24.98 -44.30 0.24
N ASN A 16 -23.96 -45.16 0.23
CA ASN A 16 -22.59 -44.77 0.58
C ASN A 16 -21.90 -44.00 -0.56
N PHE A 17 -22.16 -44.38 -1.82
CA PHE A 17 -21.61 -43.68 -2.98
C PHE A 17 -22.29 -42.31 -3.18
N GLN A 18 -23.62 -42.24 -3.04
CA GLN A 18 -24.35 -40.98 -3.05
C GLN A 18 -23.89 -40.04 -1.92
N LYS A 19 -23.71 -40.53 -0.69
CA LYS A 19 -23.16 -39.73 0.42
C LYS A 19 -21.74 -39.25 0.16
N LYS A 20 -20.89 -40.05 -0.49
CA LYS A 20 -19.54 -39.63 -0.90
C LYS A 20 -19.58 -38.54 -1.96
N ILE A 21 -20.44 -38.66 -2.97
CA ILE A 21 -20.62 -37.64 -4.01
C ILE A 21 -21.16 -36.34 -3.40
N ILE A 22 -22.17 -36.41 -2.53
CA ILE A 22 -22.74 -35.23 -1.85
C ILE A 22 -21.68 -34.56 -0.98
N ARG A 23 -20.87 -35.33 -0.23
CA ARG A 23 -19.73 -34.76 0.51
C ARG A 23 -18.70 -34.13 -0.41
N ALA A 24 -18.36 -34.75 -1.53
CA ALA A 24 -17.42 -34.20 -2.49
C ALA A 24 -17.93 -32.89 -3.12
N LEU A 25 -19.21 -32.82 -3.48
CA LEU A 25 -19.84 -31.60 -4.00
C LEU A 25 -19.91 -30.50 -2.93
N LEU A 26 -20.22 -30.84 -1.68
CA LEU A 26 -20.18 -29.90 -0.57
C LEU A 26 -18.78 -29.33 -0.34
N PHE A 27 -17.77 -30.20 -0.34
CA PHE A 27 -16.37 -29.77 -0.24
C PHE A 27 -15.97 -28.89 -1.43
N LEU A 28 -16.32 -29.28 -2.65
CA LEU A 28 -16.03 -28.51 -3.86
C LEU A 28 -16.67 -27.11 -3.79
N GLY A 29 -17.96 -27.04 -3.42
CA GLY A 29 -18.68 -25.79 -3.25
C GLY A 29 -18.06 -24.90 -2.17
N LEU A 30 -17.69 -25.48 -1.03
CA LEU A 30 -17.01 -24.76 0.05
C LEU A 30 -15.65 -24.22 -0.40
N THR A 31 -14.86 -25.03 -1.11
CA THR A 31 -13.56 -24.61 -1.63
C THR A 31 -13.69 -23.50 -2.66
N ALA A 32 -14.67 -23.59 -3.56
CA ALA A 32 -14.94 -22.54 -4.53
C ALA A 32 -15.35 -21.23 -3.85
N LEU A 33 -16.20 -21.30 -2.81
CA LEU A 33 -16.59 -20.16 -1.98
C LEU A 33 -15.39 -19.52 -1.27
N LEU A 34 -14.51 -20.34 -0.69
CA LEU A 34 -13.30 -19.83 -0.05
C LEU A 34 -12.38 -19.14 -1.06
N ILE A 35 -12.14 -19.76 -2.22
CA ILE A 35 -11.29 -19.17 -3.26
C ILE A 35 -11.88 -17.84 -3.73
N THR A 36 -13.17 -17.76 -4.04
CA THR A 36 -13.79 -16.50 -4.48
C THR A 36 -13.87 -15.46 -3.36
N PHE A 37 -14.00 -15.87 -2.10
CA PHE A 37 -14.00 -14.94 -0.97
C PHE A 37 -12.62 -14.35 -0.66
N PHE A 38 -11.55 -15.13 -0.82
CA PHE A 38 -10.18 -14.66 -0.59
C PHE A 38 -9.57 -13.97 -1.83
N PHE A 39 -9.77 -14.54 -3.03
CA PHE A 39 -9.16 -14.12 -4.30
C PHE A 39 -10.13 -13.46 -5.30
N GLY A 40 -11.43 -13.37 -5.00
CA GLY A 40 -12.35 -12.62 -5.87
C GLY A 40 -12.04 -11.13 -5.89
N ASP A 41 -12.59 -10.41 -6.86
CA ASP A 41 -12.33 -8.98 -7.11
C ASP A 41 -12.49 -8.08 -5.87
N HIS A 42 -13.30 -8.51 -4.91
CA HIS A 42 -13.60 -7.80 -3.66
C HIS A 42 -13.21 -8.60 -2.40
N GLY A 43 -12.34 -9.60 -2.54
CA GLY A 43 -11.91 -10.45 -1.46
C GLY A 43 -11.10 -9.70 -0.39
N LEU A 44 -10.84 -10.39 0.72
CA LEU A 44 -10.09 -9.83 1.87
C LEU A 44 -8.71 -9.27 1.49
N TYR A 45 -8.05 -9.87 0.50
CA TYR A 45 -6.75 -9.42 0.02
C TYR A 45 -6.83 -8.01 -0.58
N HIS A 46 -7.84 -7.74 -1.41
CA HIS A 46 -8.04 -6.42 -2.02
C HIS A 46 -8.30 -5.34 -0.96
N LEU A 47 -9.07 -5.66 0.09
CA LEU A 47 -9.29 -4.71 1.18
C LEU A 47 -8.00 -4.38 1.94
N TYR A 48 -7.12 -5.37 2.11
CA TYR A 48 -5.82 -5.15 2.76
C TYR A 48 -4.90 -4.25 1.92
N THR A 49 -4.76 -4.53 0.63
CA THR A 49 -3.94 -3.73 -0.29
C THR A 49 -4.47 -2.30 -0.39
N LEU A 50 -5.79 -2.14 -0.54
CA LEU A 50 -6.43 -0.82 -0.64
C LEU A 50 -6.24 0.01 0.64
N ARG A 51 -6.30 -0.62 1.83
CA ARG A 51 -5.98 0.05 3.09
C ARG A 51 -4.53 0.50 3.16
N ALA A 52 -3.59 -0.32 2.69
CA ALA A 52 -2.18 0.03 2.65
C ALA A 52 -1.89 1.19 1.70
N GLU A 53 -2.46 1.16 0.49
CA GLU A 53 -2.37 2.25 -0.49
C GLU A 53 -2.97 3.54 0.03
N ARG A 54 -4.17 3.49 0.62
CA ARG A 54 -4.80 4.66 1.25
C ARG A 54 -3.89 5.26 2.32
N LYS A 55 -3.26 4.44 3.16
CA LYS A 55 -2.33 4.90 4.20
C LYS A 55 -1.09 5.55 3.60
N LYS A 56 -0.54 4.99 2.53
CA LYS A 56 0.63 5.56 1.81
C LYS A 56 0.28 6.91 1.20
N ILE A 57 -0.83 7.00 0.47
CA ILE A 57 -1.30 8.24 -0.15
C ILE A 57 -1.57 9.30 0.91
N GLN A 58 -2.19 8.95 2.03
CA GLN A 58 -2.46 9.90 3.10
C GLN A 58 -1.17 10.45 3.74
N LYS A 59 -0.15 9.61 3.91
CA LYS A 59 1.17 10.06 4.38
C LYS A 59 1.80 11.05 3.40
N GLU A 60 1.74 10.75 2.09
CA GLU A 60 2.26 11.61 1.05
C GLU A 60 1.55 12.98 1.04
N ILE A 61 0.22 12.98 1.15
CA ILE A 61 -0.57 14.22 1.26
C ILE A 61 -0.12 15.06 2.44
N ASN A 62 0.10 14.44 3.60
CA ASN A 62 0.52 15.16 4.81
C ASN A 62 1.94 15.72 4.65
N PHE A 63 2.85 14.93 4.07
CA PHE A 63 4.21 15.36 3.77
C PHE A 63 4.22 16.58 2.82
N LEU A 64 3.49 16.51 1.72
CA LEU A 64 3.37 17.60 0.75
C LEU A 64 2.72 18.85 1.34
N ARG A 65 1.71 18.69 2.21
CA ARG A 65 1.10 19.81 2.95
C ARG A 65 2.11 20.51 3.84
N ASN A 66 2.89 19.76 4.60
CA ASN A 66 3.93 20.32 5.47
C ASN A 66 5.00 21.06 4.66
N GLN A 67 5.47 20.47 3.55
CA GLN A 67 6.42 21.13 2.65
C GLN A 67 5.84 22.43 2.08
N ARG A 68 4.57 22.43 1.66
CA ARG A 68 3.91 23.64 1.17
C ARG A 68 3.91 24.74 2.22
N THR A 69 3.58 24.42 3.46
CA THR A 69 3.61 25.41 4.56
C THR A 69 5.01 25.98 4.76
N ILE A 70 6.04 25.12 4.84
CA ILE A 70 7.43 25.55 4.98
C ILE A 70 7.86 26.48 3.84
N LEU A 71 7.49 26.12 2.60
CA LEU A 71 7.85 26.90 1.42
C LEU A 71 7.10 28.25 1.36
N GLU A 72 5.83 28.30 1.76
CA GLU A 72 5.10 29.57 1.84
C GLU A 72 5.69 30.47 2.94
N ASP A 73 6.05 29.91 4.10
CA ASP A 73 6.72 30.66 5.17
C ASP A 73 8.08 31.19 4.70
N GLU A 74 8.89 30.37 4.02
CA GLU A 74 10.16 30.79 3.45
C GLU A 74 9.98 31.88 2.40
N LYS A 75 8.98 31.75 1.53
CA LYS A 75 8.63 32.76 0.52
C LYS A 75 8.23 34.08 1.16
N VAL A 76 7.51 34.07 2.28
CA VAL A 76 7.19 35.29 3.03
C VAL A 76 8.48 35.90 3.57
N ARG A 77 9.33 35.11 4.24
CA ARG A 77 10.62 35.59 4.78
C ARG A 77 11.52 36.19 3.71
N LEU A 78 11.62 35.56 2.54
CA LEU A 78 12.38 36.08 1.40
C LEU A 78 11.81 37.37 0.80
N LYS A 79 10.57 37.75 1.11
CA LYS A 79 9.96 39.01 0.66
C LYS A 79 10.03 40.11 1.70
N THR A 80 9.91 39.76 2.98
CA THR A 80 9.73 40.73 4.06
C THR A 80 10.95 40.90 4.96
N ASP A 81 11.83 39.90 5.02
CA ASP A 81 12.97 39.87 5.95
C ASP A 81 14.31 40.08 5.21
N TYR A 82 14.75 41.34 5.17
CA TYR A 82 16.03 41.71 4.56
C TYR A 82 17.25 41.08 5.24
N LYS A 83 17.19 40.85 6.57
CA LYS A 83 18.29 40.25 7.31
C LYS A 83 18.46 38.79 6.90
N TYR A 84 17.36 38.06 6.80
CA TYR A 84 17.36 36.67 6.32
C TYR A 84 17.92 36.55 4.89
N ILE A 85 17.57 37.48 4.01
CA ILE A 85 18.09 37.50 2.63
C ILE A 85 19.59 37.77 2.61
N GLU A 86 20.09 38.75 3.39
CA GLU A 86 21.52 39.07 3.47
C GLU A 86 22.33 37.90 4.03
N GLU A 87 21.85 37.25 5.10
CA GLU A 87 22.45 36.06 5.68
C GLU A 87 22.54 34.93 4.64
N MET A 88 21.43 34.65 3.94
CA MET A 88 21.41 33.64 2.88
C MET A 88 22.37 33.98 1.73
N ALA A 89 22.42 35.24 1.30
CA ALA A 89 23.30 35.70 0.24
C ALA A 89 24.78 35.51 0.61
N ARG A 90 25.16 35.82 1.86
CA ARG A 90 26.53 35.69 2.37
C ARG A 90 26.92 34.24 2.61
N GLU A 91 26.05 33.45 3.25
CA GLU A 91 26.38 32.07 3.66
C GLU A 91 26.24 31.06 2.53
N LYS A 92 25.06 31.02 1.88
CA LYS A 92 24.78 30.02 0.83
C LYS A 92 25.43 30.38 -0.49
N TYR A 93 25.40 31.66 -0.85
CA TYR A 93 25.83 32.13 -2.17
C TYR A 93 27.19 32.85 -2.17
N ARG A 94 27.79 33.08 -0.99
CA ARG A 94 29.09 33.78 -0.85
C ARG A 94 29.13 35.14 -1.52
N MET A 95 27.97 35.81 -1.59
CA MET A 95 27.86 37.16 -2.12
C MET A 95 28.37 38.17 -1.10
N ALA A 96 29.01 39.23 -1.60
CA ALA A 96 29.52 40.33 -0.79
C ALA A 96 29.15 41.66 -1.44
N LYS A 97 29.01 42.72 -0.64
CA LYS A 97 28.72 44.07 -1.16
C LYS A 97 29.94 44.59 -1.93
N LYS A 98 29.70 45.59 -2.80
CA LYS A 98 30.79 46.22 -3.56
C LYS A 98 31.85 46.78 -2.62
N GLY A 99 33.08 46.27 -2.72
CA GLY A 99 34.22 46.66 -1.89
C GLY A 99 34.55 45.69 -0.72
N GLU A 100 33.71 44.70 -0.45
CA GLU A 100 33.99 43.65 0.53
C GLU A 100 34.83 42.51 -0.10
N LYS A 101 35.69 41.86 0.71
CA LYS A 101 36.54 40.73 0.28
C LYS A 101 36.00 39.41 0.85
N VAL A 102 35.86 38.39 0.01
CA VAL A 102 35.45 37.03 0.42
C VAL A 102 36.70 36.17 0.59
N PHE A 103 36.89 35.61 1.79
CA PHE A 103 37.99 34.68 2.08
C PHE A 103 37.44 33.25 2.16
N LYS A 104 38.02 32.34 1.36
CA LYS A 104 37.77 30.91 1.49
C LYS A 104 38.96 30.27 2.19
N VAL A 105 38.73 29.72 3.37
CA VAL A 105 39.76 28.92 4.06
C VAL A 105 39.95 27.63 3.26
N ILE A 106 41.18 27.38 2.83
CA ILE A 106 41.59 26.15 2.16
C ILE A 106 42.48 25.42 3.17
N GLU A 107 42.13 24.19 3.52
CA GLU A 107 43.01 23.36 4.32
C GLU A 107 44.26 23.05 3.50
N LYS A 108 45.43 23.26 4.11
CA LYS A 108 46.71 23.06 3.46
C LYS A 108 46.95 21.55 3.42
N GLU A 109 47.09 20.97 2.23
CA GLU A 109 47.53 19.59 2.12
C GLU A 109 48.96 19.50 2.72
N GLU A 110 49.06 18.85 3.88
CA GLU A 110 50.33 18.46 4.48
C GLU A 110 50.88 17.29 3.65
N ASN A 111 51.94 17.56 2.88
CA ASN A 111 52.79 16.53 2.26
C ASN A 111 53.81 16.02 3.26
#